data_AF-A0A974DN60-F1
#
_entry.id   AF-A0A974DN60-F1
#
_cell.length_a   1.000
_cell.length_b   1.000
_cell.length_c   1.000
_cell.angle_alpha   90.00
_cell.angle_beta   90.00
_cell.angle_gamma   90.00
#
_symmetry.space_group_name_H-M   'P 1'
#
loop_
_entity.id
_entity.type
_entity.pdbx_description
1 polymer ?
#
loop_
_entity_poly.entity_id
_entity_poly.type
_entity_poly.pdbx_seq_one_letter_code
_entity_poly.pdbx_strand_id
1 'polypeptide(L)'
;MKHIILCIHFLLMVVGLGQAQDCSVAPDMRVNCGYPTVTEADCRAIGCCFDSSILNTKWCFYNATAGPIKKLECSGDPTKRIDCGFPRITEKQCILRGCCFDSSISGVKWCYARTVITTP
;
A
#
# COMPACT_ATOMS: atom_id res chain seq x y z
N MET A 1 -38.55 23.27 23.68
CA MET A 1 -38.74 21.80 23.53
C MET A 1 -38.46 21.28 22.11
N LYS A 2 -38.90 21.97 21.04
CA LYS A 2 -38.70 21.54 19.63
C LYS A 2 -37.22 21.54 19.16
N HIS A 3 -36.41 22.47 19.67
CA HIS A 3 -34.96 22.53 19.37
C HIS A 3 -34.15 21.41 20.03
N ILE A 4 -34.59 20.89 21.18
CA ILE A 4 -33.90 19.79 21.89
C ILE A 4 -34.07 18.48 21.11
N ILE A 5 -35.26 18.22 20.57
CA ILE A 5 -35.55 17.03 19.74
C ILE A 5 -34.77 17.06 18.43
N LEU A 6 -34.61 18.25 17.81
CA LEU A 6 -33.82 18.44 16.59
C LEU A 6 -32.33 18.14 16.82
N CYS A 7 -31.78 18.54 17.97
CA CYS A 7 -30.38 18.26 18.33
C CYS A 7 -30.15 16.76 18.59
N ILE A 8 -31.07 16.06 19.25
CA ILE A 8 -30.97 14.62 19.51
C ILE A 8 -31.04 13.82 18.20
N HIS A 9 -31.92 14.21 17.26
CA HIS A 9 -31.97 13.59 15.93
C HIS A 9 -30.70 13.83 15.13
N PHE A 10 -30.13 15.03 15.21
CA PHE A 10 -28.86 15.36 14.54
C PHE A 10 -27.68 14.60 15.15
N LEU A 11 -27.67 14.42 16.49
CA LEU A 11 -26.70 13.60 17.20
C LEU A 11 -26.81 12.10 16.84
N LEU A 12 -28.00 11.56 16.60
CA LEU A 12 -28.19 10.15 16.21
C LEU A 12 -27.68 9.85 14.79
N MET A 13 -27.78 10.80 13.86
CA MET A 13 -27.29 10.63 12.49
C MET A 13 -25.76 10.65 12.37
N VAL A 14 -25.04 11.21 13.35
CA VAL A 14 -23.56 11.22 13.37
C VAL A 14 -22.94 9.98 14.02
N VAL A 15 -23.72 9.11 14.67
CA VAL A 15 -23.21 7.91 15.37
C VAL A 15 -22.94 6.72 14.44
N GLY A 16 -23.15 6.85 13.12
CA GLY A 16 -23.22 5.71 12.20
C GLY A 16 -22.11 5.56 11.17
N LEU A 17 -21.11 6.45 11.11
CA LEU A 17 -20.04 6.38 10.10
C LEU A 17 -18.88 5.51 10.59
N GLY A 18 -19.16 4.25 10.89
CA GLY A 18 -18.11 3.23 10.91
C GLY A 18 -17.63 3.02 9.48
N GLN A 19 -16.63 3.80 9.04
CA GLN A 19 -16.02 3.55 7.74
C GLN A 19 -15.47 2.13 7.75
N ALA A 20 -16.02 1.27 6.88
CA ALA A 20 -15.53 -0.09 6.73
C ALA A 20 -14.05 0.00 6.34
N GLN A 21 -13.17 -0.41 7.25
CA GLN A 21 -11.74 -0.30 7.08
C GLN A 21 -11.28 -1.40 6.13
N ASP A 22 -10.86 -1.03 4.91
CA ASP A 22 -10.30 -2.00 3.95
C ASP A 22 -8.88 -2.41 4.36
N CYS A 23 -8.76 -3.61 4.92
CA CYS A 23 -7.49 -4.19 5.34
C CYS A 23 -6.84 -5.10 4.29
N SER A 24 -7.33 -5.08 3.04
CA SER A 24 -6.86 -5.92 1.94
C SER A 24 -5.54 -5.42 1.35
N VAL A 25 -4.49 -5.31 2.18
CA VAL A 25 -3.15 -4.85 1.77
C VAL A 25 -2.19 -6.05 1.72
N ALA A 26 -1.61 -6.28 0.54
CA ALA A 26 -0.61 -7.31 0.33
C ALA A 26 0.60 -7.12 1.27
N PRO A 27 1.18 -8.19 1.84
CA PRO A 27 2.11 -8.06 2.96
C PRO A 27 3.39 -7.27 2.67
N ASP A 28 3.90 -7.40 1.45
CA ASP A 28 5.03 -6.64 0.91
C ASP A 28 4.68 -5.18 0.62
N MET A 29 3.39 -4.85 0.51
CA MET A 29 2.88 -3.51 0.26
C MET A 29 2.50 -2.75 1.53
N ARG A 30 2.46 -3.44 2.69
CA ARG A 30 2.15 -2.85 3.98
C ARG A 30 3.18 -1.80 4.40
N VAL A 31 2.68 -0.68 4.91
CA VAL A 31 3.46 0.35 5.61
C VAL A 31 3.09 0.29 7.09
N ASN A 32 4.11 0.32 7.95
CA ASN A 32 3.91 0.20 9.39
C ASN A 32 3.04 1.35 9.93
N CYS A 33 2.00 0.99 10.67
CA CYS A 33 1.21 1.93 11.45
C CYS A 33 1.39 1.59 12.94
N GLY A 34 1.65 2.58 13.78
CA GLY A 34 1.91 2.37 15.21
C GLY A 34 3.37 2.03 15.55
N TYR A 35 3.59 1.58 16.79
CA TYR A 35 4.91 1.36 17.38
C TYR A 35 5.31 -0.13 17.38
N PRO A 36 6.61 -0.47 17.53
CA PRO A 36 7.05 -1.86 17.66
C PRO A 36 6.31 -2.57 18.79
N THR A 37 5.96 -3.84 18.63
CA THR A 37 5.27 -4.67 19.65
C THR A 37 3.83 -4.24 20.00
N VAL A 38 3.19 -3.41 19.17
CA VAL A 38 1.78 -3.03 19.35
C VAL A 38 0.85 -4.25 19.39
N THR A 39 -0.11 -4.25 20.32
CA THR A 39 -1.13 -5.29 20.42
C THR A 39 -2.15 -5.15 19.28
N GLU A 40 -2.91 -6.20 18.99
CA GLU A 40 -4.01 -6.10 18.02
C GLU A 40 -5.03 -5.03 18.42
N ALA A 41 -5.39 -4.97 19.71
CA ALA A 41 -6.35 -4.00 20.23
C ALA A 41 -5.84 -2.57 20.05
N ASP A 42 -4.59 -2.29 20.42
CA ASP A 42 -4.00 -0.95 20.27
C ASP A 42 -3.88 -0.55 18.80
N CYS A 43 -3.50 -1.49 17.92
CA CYS A 43 -3.39 -1.25 16.48
C CYS A 43 -4.74 -0.85 15.87
N ARG A 44 -5.81 -1.56 16.24
CA ARG A 44 -7.16 -1.25 15.76
C ARG A 44 -7.70 0.03 16.38
N ALA A 45 -7.37 0.32 17.66
CA ALA A 45 -7.78 1.53 18.35
C ALA A 45 -7.21 2.82 17.72
N ILE A 46 -6.01 2.74 17.12
CA ILE A 46 -5.43 3.85 16.35
C ILE A 46 -5.91 3.90 14.89
N GLY A 47 -6.93 3.12 14.51
CA GLY A 47 -7.55 3.14 13.19
C GLY A 47 -6.75 2.43 12.10
N CYS A 48 -5.94 1.43 12.48
CA CYS A 48 -5.11 0.65 11.57
C CYS A 48 -5.51 -0.82 11.51
N CYS A 49 -4.97 -1.51 10.51
CA CYS A 49 -5.20 -2.92 10.26
C CYS A 49 -4.18 -3.78 11.00
N PHE A 50 -4.65 -4.89 11.57
CA PHE A 50 -3.79 -5.87 12.21
C PHE A 50 -3.92 -7.24 11.51
N ASP A 51 -2.78 -7.84 11.16
CA ASP A 51 -2.67 -9.22 10.66
C ASP A 51 -1.31 -9.83 10.99
N SER A 52 -1.31 -10.78 11.94
CA SER A 52 -0.14 -11.56 12.36
C SER A 52 -0.02 -12.93 11.71
N SER A 53 -0.91 -13.28 10.76
CA SER A 53 -0.91 -14.61 10.12
C SER A 53 0.33 -14.88 9.26
N ILE A 54 1.06 -13.83 8.89
CA ILE A 54 2.27 -13.90 8.05
C ILE A 54 3.47 -13.38 8.82
N LEU A 55 4.42 -14.27 9.10
CA LEU A 55 5.68 -13.94 9.78
C LEU A 55 6.54 -12.96 8.96
N ASN A 56 7.41 -12.21 9.63
CA ASN A 56 8.35 -11.26 9.01
C ASN A 56 7.70 -10.13 8.19
N THR A 57 6.43 -9.80 8.45
CA THR A 57 5.71 -8.70 7.79
C THR A 57 5.32 -7.61 8.78
N LYS A 58 4.69 -6.53 8.30
CA LYS A 58 4.13 -5.50 9.17
C LYS A 58 2.78 -5.99 9.66
N TRP A 59 2.69 -6.31 10.95
CA TRP A 59 1.46 -6.81 11.56
C TRP A 59 0.46 -5.69 11.83
N CYS A 60 0.92 -4.53 12.31
CA CYS A 60 0.11 -3.32 12.34
C CYS A 60 0.47 -2.42 11.15
N PHE A 61 -0.51 -2.13 10.29
CA PHE A 61 -0.30 -1.42 9.04
C PHE A 61 -1.47 -0.51 8.68
N TYR A 62 -1.18 0.49 7.86
CA TYR A 62 -2.22 1.36 7.33
C TYR A 62 -3.20 0.59 6.47
N ASN A 63 -4.47 0.96 6.56
CA ASN A 63 -5.51 0.44 5.69
C ASN A 63 -5.34 0.93 4.24
N ALA A 64 -5.99 0.27 3.30
CA ALA A 64 -5.84 0.54 1.88
C ALA A 64 -6.38 1.91 1.42
N THR A 65 -7.21 2.58 2.22
CA THR A 65 -7.97 3.77 1.80
C THR A 65 -7.54 5.06 2.51
N ALA A 66 -6.98 4.98 3.71
CA ALA A 66 -6.76 6.14 4.59
C ALA A 66 -5.31 6.32 5.03
N GLY A 67 -4.38 5.48 4.58
CA GLY A 67 -2.98 5.68 4.89
C GLY A 67 -2.04 5.25 3.78
N PRO A 68 -0.74 5.57 3.93
CA PRO A 68 0.25 5.30 2.91
C PRO A 68 0.37 3.80 2.67
N ILE A 69 0.36 3.42 1.39
CA ILE A 69 0.67 2.06 0.96
C ILE A 69 1.89 2.09 0.04
N LYS A 70 2.66 1.01 0.02
CA LYS A 70 3.64 0.84 -1.04
C LYS A 70 2.91 0.46 -2.34
N LYS A 71 3.41 0.93 -3.46
CA LYS A 71 3.00 0.55 -4.82
C LYS A 71 4.23 0.20 -5.64
N LEU A 72 4.12 -0.80 -6.50
CA LEU A 72 5.15 -1.15 -7.46
C LEU A 72 4.89 -0.44 -8.78
N GLU A 73 5.89 0.27 -9.30
CA GLU A 73 5.76 1.10 -10.51
C GLU A 73 6.89 0.87 -11.51
N CYS A 74 6.60 1.19 -12.78
CA CYS A 74 7.58 1.25 -13.85
C CYS A 74 8.08 2.68 -14.04
N SER A 75 8.76 3.18 -13.00
CA SER A 75 9.29 4.55 -12.96
C SER A 75 10.67 4.58 -12.29
N GLY A 76 11.33 5.73 -12.37
CA GLY A 76 12.64 5.97 -11.78
C GLY A 76 13.71 6.34 -12.81
N ASP A 77 14.88 6.73 -12.31
CA ASP A 77 16.03 7.13 -13.12
C ASP A 77 16.54 5.96 -13.97
N PRO A 78 16.56 6.08 -15.32
CA PRO A 78 17.03 5.04 -16.22
C PRO A 78 18.42 4.50 -15.92
N THR A 79 19.31 5.35 -15.39
CA THR A 79 20.69 4.98 -15.06
C THR A 79 20.82 4.18 -13.76
N LYS A 80 19.79 4.23 -12.91
CA LYS A 80 19.72 3.52 -11.62
C LYS A 80 18.84 2.27 -11.66
N ARG A 81 18.32 1.92 -12.85
CA ARG A 81 17.51 0.72 -13.07
C ARG A 81 18.29 -0.53 -12.64
N ILE A 82 17.63 -1.38 -11.86
CA ILE A 82 18.14 -2.69 -11.46
C ILE A 82 17.77 -3.69 -12.55
N ASP A 83 18.75 -4.41 -13.09
CA ASP A 83 18.52 -5.42 -14.12
C ASP A 83 17.59 -6.54 -13.62
N CYS A 84 16.60 -6.90 -14.44
CA CYS A 84 15.56 -7.89 -14.09
C CYS A 84 15.39 -8.96 -15.17
N GLY A 85 16.30 -8.99 -16.14
CA GLY A 85 16.24 -9.85 -17.31
C GLY A 85 17.55 -10.60 -17.56
N PHE A 86 17.81 -10.84 -18.83
CA PHE A 86 19.03 -11.44 -19.35
C PHE A 86 19.35 -10.82 -20.72
N PRO A 87 20.57 -10.99 -21.26
CA PRO A 87 20.94 -10.41 -22.55
C PRO A 87 19.98 -10.81 -23.67
N ARG A 88 19.55 -9.84 -24.49
CA ARG A 88 18.59 -10.01 -25.59
C ARG A 88 17.20 -10.53 -25.17
N ILE A 89 16.81 -10.33 -23.91
CA ILE A 89 15.43 -10.59 -23.45
C ILE A 89 14.43 -9.77 -24.28
N THR A 90 13.32 -10.40 -24.66
CA THR A 90 12.20 -9.71 -25.33
C THR A 90 11.34 -8.97 -24.32
N GLU A 91 10.62 -7.94 -24.78
CA GLU A 91 9.63 -7.23 -23.96
C GLU A 91 8.64 -8.18 -23.29
N LYS A 92 8.05 -9.09 -24.07
CA LYS A 92 7.11 -10.10 -23.56
C LYS A 92 7.72 -10.95 -22.44
N GLN A 93 8.95 -11.43 -22.62
CA GLN A 93 9.65 -12.20 -21.58
C GLN A 93 9.91 -11.37 -20.33
N CYS A 94 10.28 -10.09 -20.49
CA CYS A 94 10.50 -9.19 -19.37
C CYS A 94 9.23 -8.95 -18.55
N ILE A 95 8.11 -8.64 -19.22
CA ILE A 95 6.82 -8.39 -18.56
C ILE A 95 6.30 -9.66 -17.87
N LEU A 96 6.45 -10.84 -18.49
CA LEU A 96 6.08 -12.12 -17.89
C LEU A 96 6.88 -12.45 -16.62
N ARG A 97 8.08 -11.87 -16.45
CA ARG A 97 8.87 -11.99 -15.22
C ARG A 97 8.43 -11.02 -14.12
N GLY A 98 7.40 -10.21 -14.36
CA GLY A 98 6.92 -9.19 -13.42
C GLY A 98 7.78 -7.92 -13.39
N CYS A 99 8.68 -7.76 -14.35
CA CYS A 99 9.56 -6.59 -14.48
C CYS A 99 8.88 -5.49 -15.34
N CYS A 100 9.60 -4.40 -15.53
CA CYS A 100 9.29 -3.32 -16.46
C CYS A 100 10.19 -3.40 -17.68
N PHE A 101 9.66 -3.02 -18.85
CA PHE A 101 10.43 -2.94 -20.09
C PHE A 101 10.38 -1.54 -20.67
N ASP A 102 11.53 -0.99 -21.04
CA ASP A 102 11.64 0.27 -21.77
C ASP A 102 12.96 0.30 -22.57
N SER A 103 12.83 0.17 -23.90
CA SER A 103 13.94 0.23 -24.85
C SER A 103 14.12 1.59 -25.51
N SER A 104 13.37 2.63 -25.10
CA SER A 104 13.45 3.97 -25.71
C SER A 104 14.75 4.72 -25.41
N ILE A 105 15.53 4.25 -24.43
CA ILE A 105 16.78 4.86 -23.97
C ILE A 105 17.94 3.89 -24.21
N SER A 106 18.98 4.35 -24.89
CA SER A 106 20.19 3.55 -25.15
C SER A 106 21.14 3.53 -23.95
N GLY A 107 21.97 2.49 -23.85
CA GLY A 107 23.01 2.39 -22.80
C GLY A 107 22.51 2.04 -21.39
N VAL A 108 21.20 1.83 -21.20
CA VAL A 108 20.60 1.49 -19.91
C VAL A 108 19.97 0.09 -19.91
N LYS A 109 19.51 -0.36 -18.75
CA LYS A 109 18.81 -1.64 -18.61
C LYS A 109 17.39 -1.51 -19.16
N TRP A 110 17.11 -2.22 -20.24
CA TRP A 110 15.78 -2.22 -20.87
C TRP A 110 14.78 -3.06 -20.10
N CYS A 111 15.19 -4.21 -19.55
CA CYS A 111 14.37 -4.98 -18.63
C CYS A 111 14.82 -4.73 -17.19
N TYR A 112 13.97 -4.11 -16.38
CA TYR A 112 14.34 -3.63 -15.06
C TYR A 112 13.29 -3.89 -14.01
N ALA A 113 13.72 -3.96 -12.74
CA ALA A 113 12.83 -4.22 -11.63
C ALA A 113 11.85 -3.05 -11.41
N ARG A 114 10.64 -3.37 -10.96
CA ARG A 114 9.68 -2.34 -10.51
C ARG A 114 10.25 -1.61 -9.29
N THR A 115 10.03 -0.31 -9.25
CA THR A 115 10.40 0.50 -8.08
C THR A 115 9.26 0.50 -7.06
N VAL A 116 9.63 0.45 -5.79
CA VAL A 116 8.68 0.62 -4.68
C VAL A 116 8.54 2.12 -4.44
N ILE A 117 7.33 2.64 -4.64
CA ILE A 117 6.96 3.99 -4.23
C ILE A 117 5.97 3.91 -3.07
N THR A 118 5.96 4.91 -2.20
CA THR A 118 4.94 5.02 -1.15
C THR A 118 3.93 6.06 -1.59
N THR A 119 2.66 5.68 -1.69
CA THR A 119 1.59 6.63 -1.94
C THR A 119 1.32 7.45 -0.68
N PRO A 120 0.85 8.70 -0.82
CA PRO A 120 0.30 9.46 0.31
C PRO A 120 -0.81 8.68 1.02
#